data_AF-A0A7Y7QJL1-F1
#
_entry.id   AF-A0A7Y7QJL1-F1
#
_cell.length_a   1.000
_cell.length_b   1.000
_cell.length_c   1.000
_cell.angle_alpha   90.00
_cell.angle_beta   90.00
_cell.angle_gamma   90.00
#
_symmetry.space_group_name_H-M   'P 1'
#
loop_
_entity.id
_entity.type
_entity.pdbx_description
1 polymer ?
#
loop_
_entity_poly.entity_id
_entity_poly.type
_entity_poly.pdbx_seq_one_letter_code
_entity_poly.pdbx_strand_id
1 'polypeptide(L)'
;MVVEDINSEKPIKQNPEKQSDLSAEVNESIEEVLQKVEQVIDLGGNDIIKKFFSLNNLSDYFDFYYVKLDDFKSILSKSDKLLNFYKEKTGESISKISSEGILRFAKFLGLDRPSYGEIKTSVKSKLQKVGVTYLNEFNTLIINNFRKYFSQDNEFKYLIFRIFKKSVTNIDSNDYKDLGEKLELEYLEGDNLKTIIKNRLKLLKIDYLDDLVSLGVREFDEIIGNDFLIESYFLSIGIFKSHILKEDIEKFGIDIGLKKKEINKSSYILSFLKYNKISNFSDLKDYPKTEIRALLWEDKVCREILEGFGLTHLQDYRLDHLKRFARFVGLSGVPKDFELDEQRSKSLILNILKQNKIDCTYSLQFNGIKGFKRLFKLQKIGNIYNDINTYIKNNIGKTIPNLAFEDLENIGILLGLPTFDNLEHKKRVDNFLFEKGVWLKDLNKNNFRKDNSFWFSPNLRYFLDKVSGPTDIKLLRPNHIEDMKDYMMKL
;
A
#
# COMPACT_ATOMS: atom_id res chain seq x y z
N MET A 1 -34.20 36.16 -28.02
CA MET A 1 -34.55 36.95 -26.82
C MET A 1 -34.45 35.99 -25.65
N VAL A 2 -33.53 36.07 -24.70
CA VAL A 2 -32.71 37.18 -24.18
C VAL A 2 -31.28 36.64 -23.98
N VAL A 3 -30.30 37.46 -24.32
CA VAL A 3 -28.86 37.27 -24.05
C VAL A 3 -28.61 37.88 -22.67
N GLU A 4 -27.99 37.13 -21.76
CA GLU A 4 -27.35 37.72 -20.57
C GLU A 4 -25.96 37.13 -20.36
N ASP A 5 -24.98 38.02 -20.53
CA ASP A 5 -23.60 37.91 -20.12
C ASP A 5 -23.47 37.74 -18.61
N ILE A 6 -22.58 36.84 -18.16
CA ILE A 6 -21.92 37.01 -16.86
C ILE A 6 -20.43 36.72 -17.02
N ASN A 7 -19.68 37.83 -17.19
CA ASN A 7 -18.30 37.96 -16.77
C ASN A 7 -18.18 37.65 -15.27
N SER A 8 -17.27 36.74 -14.90
CA SER A 8 -16.61 36.81 -13.59
C SER A 8 -15.23 36.17 -13.64
N GLU A 9 -14.24 36.93 -14.12
CA GLU A 9 -12.85 36.74 -13.69
C GLU A 9 -12.79 37.04 -12.19
N LYS A 10 -12.39 36.06 -11.38
CA LYS A 10 -11.99 36.29 -10.00
C LYS A 10 -10.47 36.39 -9.92
N PRO A 11 -9.93 37.41 -9.24
CA PRO A 11 -8.49 37.64 -9.16
C PRO A 11 -7.83 36.67 -8.19
N ILE A 12 -6.65 36.19 -8.57
CA ILE A 12 -5.71 35.48 -7.71
C ILE A 12 -5.29 36.43 -6.58
N LYS A 13 -5.63 36.07 -5.34
CA LYS A 13 -5.15 36.76 -4.13
C LYS A 13 -3.63 36.60 -4.03
N GLN A 14 -2.89 37.69 -4.25
CA GLN A 14 -1.48 37.76 -3.89
C GLN A 14 -1.34 38.00 -2.38
N ASN A 15 -0.40 37.27 -1.79
CA ASN A 15 -0.07 37.29 -0.37
C ASN A 15 0.73 38.57 -0.03
N PRO A 16 0.34 39.43 0.93
CA PRO A 16 0.91 40.79 1.07
C PRO A 16 2.29 40.88 1.74
N GLU A 17 2.82 39.79 2.29
CA GLU A 17 3.93 39.88 3.27
C GLU A 17 5.34 39.66 2.70
N LYS A 18 5.54 39.84 1.39
CA LYS A 18 6.91 39.86 0.79
C LYS A 18 7.17 41.04 -0.14
N GLN A 19 6.34 42.09 -0.07
CA GLN A 19 6.49 43.32 -0.86
C GLN A 19 7.08 44.51 -0.09
N SER A 20 7.51 44.34 1.16
CA SER A 20 7.89 45.48 2.01
C SER A 20 9.34 45.98 1.89
N ASP A 21 10.25 45.26 1.22
CA ASP A 21 11.69 45.61 1.29
C ASP A 21 12.31 46.06 -0.05
N LEU A 22 11.49 46.35 -1.08
CA LEU A 22 11.95 46.86 -2.39
C LEU A 22 11.23 48.13 -2.87
N SER A 23 10.28 48.67 -2.11
CA SER A 23 9.45 49.82 -2.51
C SER A 23 10.02 51.20 -2.14
N ALA A 24 11.34 51.29 -1.91
CA ALA A 24 12.03 52.54 -1.57
C ALA A 24 12.95 53.07 -2.69
N GLU A 25 12.76 52.66 -3.96
CA GLU A 25 13.31 53.40 -5.10
C GLU A 25 12.34 54.52 -5.50
N VAL A 26 12.78 55.75 -5.26
CA VAL A 26 12.10 57.02 -5.53
C VAL A 26 11.49 57.05 -6.95
N ASN A 27 10.18 57.27 -7.04
CA ASN A 27 9.46 57.61 -8.28
C ASN A 27 9.92 58.99 -8.79
N GLU A 28 11.11 59.09 -9.36
CA GLU A 28 11.57 60.29 -10.08
C GLU A 28 10.91 60.34 -11.47
N SER A 29 10.43 61.52 -11.87
CA SER A 29 9.83 61.71 -13.21
C SER A 29 10.90 61.73 -14.32
N ILE A 30 10.51 61.42 -15.57
CA ILE A 30 11.42 61.48 -16.73
C ILE A 30 12.06 62.87 -16.87
N GLU A 31 11.30 63.93 -16.57
CA GLU A 31 11.75 65.33 -16.66
C GLU A 31 12.80 65.65 -15.59
N GLU A 32 12.62 65.19 -14.36
CA GLU A 32 13.58 65.36 -13.27
C GLU A 32 14.90 64.62 -13.56
N VAL A 33 14.82 63.38 -14.07
CA VAL A 33 16.03 62.62 -14.43
C VAL A 33 16.72 63.22 -15.65
N LEU A 34 15.97 63.76 -16.62
CA LEU A 34 16.54 64.48 -17.76
C LEU A 34 17.34 65.72 -17.33
N GLN A 35 16.81 66.51 -16.39
CA GLN A 35 17.56 67.66 -15.83
C GLN A 35 18.86 67.22 -15.16
N LYS A 36 18.86 66.09 -14.43
CA LYS A 36 20.09 65.52 -13.85
C LYS A 36 21.06 65.05 -14.94
N VAL A 37 20.56 64.38 -15.99
CA VAL A 37 21.36 63.98 -17.16
C VAL A 37 22.06 65.20 -17.76
N GLU A 38 21.35 66.30 -17.98
CA GLU A 38 21.92 67.53 -18.54
C GLU A 38 23.01 68.18 -17.68
N GLN A 39 23.02 67.91 -16.37
CA GLN A 39 24.05 68.36 -15.44
C GLN A 39 25.26 67.44 -15.41
N VAL A 40 25.09 66.14 -15.69
CA VAL A 40 26.16 65.13 -15.54
C VAL A 40 26.75 64.62 -16.85
N ILE A 41 26.17 64.96 -18.01
CA ILE A 41 26.69 64.61 -19.35
C ILE A 41 28.16 65.02 -19.49
N ASP A 42 28.50 66.23 -19.02
CA ASP A 42 29.86 66.77 -19.09
C ASP A 42 30.80 66.19 -18.01
N LEU A 43 30.24 65.48 -17.03
CA LEU A 43 30.95 64.89 -15.88
C LEU A 43 31.14 63.37 -15.99
N GLY A 44 30.67 62.76 -17.08
CA GLY A 44 30.80 61.31 -17.32
C GLY A 44 29.87 60.44 -16.47
N GLY A 45 28.73 60.97 -16.01
CA GLY A 45 27.75 60.25 -15.18
C GLY A 45 26.91 59.22 -15.94
N ASN A 46 27.55 58.17 -16.48
CA ASN A 46 26.89 57.16 -17.32
C ASN A 46 25.70 56.47 -16.63
N ASP A 47 25.70 56.31 -15.32
CA ASP A 47 24.61 55.63 -14.59
C ASP A 47 23.30 56.44 -14.60
N ILE A 48 23.38 57.78 -14.53
CA ILE A 48 22.20 58.64 -14.61
C ILE A 48 21.66 58.65 -16.05
N ILE A 49 22.55 58.59 -17.05
CA ILE A 49 22.16 58.49 -18.46
C ILE A 49 21.48 57.14 -18.72
N LYS A 50 22.04 56.03 -18.22
CA LYS A 50 21.37 54.72 -18.25
C LYS A 50 19.98 54.77 -17.60
N LYS A 51 19.86 55.40 -16.43
CA LYS A 51 18.57 55.56 -15.74
C LYS A 51 17.56 56.29 -16.61
N PHE A 52 17.95 57.36 -17.28
CA PHE A 52 17.08 58.07 -18.23
C PHE A 52 16.61 57.18 -19.38
N PHE A 53 17.51 56.42 -20.01
CA PHE A 53 17.13 55.50 -21.09
C PHE A 53 16.24 54.36 -20.58
N SER A 54 16.49 53.82 -19.39
CA SER A 54 15.64 52.82 -18.74
C SER A 54 14.21 53.32 -18.53
N LEU A 55 14.04 54.58 -18.07
CA LEU A 55 12.72 55.22 -17.96
C LEU A 55 12.01 55.43 -19.32
N ASN A 56 12.74 55.34 -20.43
CA ASN A 56 12.19 55.36 -21.79
C ASN A 56 12.14 53.96 -22.43
N ASN A 57 12.09 52.89 -21.60
CA ASN A 57 12.04 51.48 -22.02
C ASN A 57 13.28 51.02 -22.81
N LEU A 58 14.45 51.61 -22.55
CA LEU A 58 15.74 51.24 -23.12
C LEU A 58 16.69 50.87 -21.98
N SER A 59 16.47 49.69 -21.40
CA SER A 59 17.11 49.25 -20.16
C SER A 59 18.34 48.37 -20.39
N ASP A 60 18.36 47.60 -21.48
CA ASP A 60 19.42 46.66 -21.79
C ASP A 60 19.85 46.69 -23.27
N TYR A 61 20.86 45.89 -23.62
CA TYR A 61 21.35 45.80 -25.00
C TYR A 61 20.25 45.42 -26.02
N PHE A 62 19.31 44.54 -25.65
CA PHE A 62 18.28 44.04 -26.57
C PHE A 62 17.21 45.09 -26.85
N ASP A 63 16.89 45.94 -25.87
CA ASP A 63 16.00 47.08 -26.09
C ASP A 63 16.58 48.05 -27.13
N PHE A 64 17.87 48.37 -27.01
CA PHE A 64 18.58 49.17 -28.02
C PHE A 64 18.70 48.45 -29.38
N TYR A 65 18.74 47.12 -29.40
CA TYR A 65 18.76 46.34 -30.64
C TYR A 65 17.42 46.40 -31.40
N TYR A 66 16.30 46.44 -30.69
CA TYR A 66 14.95 46.41 -31.28
C TYR A 66 14.25 47.78 -31.37
N VAL A 67 14.83 48.85 -30.82
CA VAL A 67 14.24 50.20 -30.89
C VAL A 67 14.11 50.68 -32.34
N LYS A 68 12.98 51.30 -32.68
CA LYS A 68 12.81 51.95 -33.98
C LYS A 68 13.65 53.22 -34.02
N LEU A 69 14.22 53.51 -35.20
CA LEU A 69 15.04 54.71 -35.39
C LEU A 69 14.32 56.00 -35.00
N ASP A 70 13.02 56.12 -35.33
CA ASP A 70 12.25 57.33 -35.05
C ASP A 70 11.93 57.49 -33.55
N ASP A 71 11.67 56.39 -32.85
CA ASP A 71 11.46 56.39 -31.40
C ASP A 71 12.75 56.82 -30.68
N PHE A 72 13.89 56.26 -31.10
CA PHE A 72 15.20 56.64 -30.55
C PHE A 72 15.55 58.10 -30.84
N LYS A 73 15.30 58.60 -32.07
CA LYS A 73 15.45 60.02 -32.42
C LYS A 73 14.57 60.91 -31.55
N SER A 74 13.32 60.50 -31.30
CA SER A 74 12.39 61.24 -30.45
C SER A 74 12.91 61.35 -29.01
N ILE A 75 13.46 60.26 -28.46
CA ILE A 75 14.10 60.26 -27.12
C ILE A 75 15.28 61.23 -27.08
N LEU A 76 16.18 61.18 -28.07
CA LEU A 76 17.34 62.09 -28.14
C LEU A 76 16.94 63.56 -28.31
N SER A 77 15.86 63.83 -29.04
CA SER A 77 15.37 65.19 -29.31
C SER A 77 14.78 65.88 -28.08
N LYS A 78 14.64 65.19 -26.95
CA LYS A 78 14.18 65.78 -25.69
C LYS A 78 15.18 66.80 -25.11
N SER A 79 16.45 66.77 -25.53
CA SER A 79 17.48 67.71 -25.09
C SER A 79 18.60 67.86 -26.11
N ASP A 80 18.96 69.09 -26.45
CA ASP A 80 20.11 69.38 -27.33
C ASP A 80 21.43 68.86 -26.74
N LYS A 81 21.57 68.86 -25.40
CA LYS A 81 22.75 68.29 -24.73
C LYS A 81 22.82 66.78 -24.94
N LEU A 82 21.71 66.08 -24.78
CA LEU A 82 21.63 64.63 -25.01
C LEU A 82 21.93 64.27 -26.47
N LEU A 83 21.40 65.06 -27.41
CA LEU A 83 21.68 64.88 -28.83
C LEU A 83 23.16 65.10 -29.17
N ASN A 84 23.76 66.17 -28.65
CA ASN A 84 25.18 66.46 -28.85
C ASN A 84 26.06 65.38 -28.22
N PHE A 85 25.69 64.89 -27.03
CA PHE A 85 26.37 63.77 -26.38
C PHE A 85 26.35 62.51 -27.24
N TYR A 86 25.19 62.12 -27.79
CA TYR A 86 25.11 61.00 -28.73
C TYR A 86 26.03 61.20 -29.93
N LYS A 87 26.00 62.39 -30.54
CA LYS A 87 26.84 62.73 -31.70
C LYS A 87 28.33 62.67 -31.37
N GLU A 88 28.73 63.12 -30.19
CA GLU A 88 30.12 63.05 -29.72
C GLU A 88 30.59 61.60 -29.59
N LYS A 89 29.75 60.71 -29.01
CA LYS A 89 30.13 59.32 -28.75
C LYS A 89 30.05 58.42 -29.98
N THR A 90 29.21 58.74 -30.97
CA THR A 90 28.98 57.88 -32.15
C THR A 90 29.49 58.48 -33.46
N GLY A 91 29.69 59.79 -33.51
CA GLY A 91 29.98 60.54 -34.74
C GLY A 91 28.76 60.83 -35.63
N GLU A 92 27.56 60.42 -35.23
CA GLU A 92 26.36 60.50 -36.06
C GLU A 92 25.49 61.71 -35.71
N SER A 93 25.06 62.46 -36.73
CA SER A 93 24.02 63.48 -36.59
C SER A 93 22.62 62.85 -36.53
N ILE A 94 21.62 63.55 -35.99
CA ILE A 94 20.25 63.03 -35.83
C ILE A 94 19.64 62.45 -37.12
N SER A 95 19.92 63.08 -38.27
CA SER A 95 19.43 62.66 -39.59
C SER A 95 20.12 61.41 -40.14
N LYS A 96 21.27 61.03 -39.57
CA LYS A 96 22.12 59.92 -40.01
C LYS A 96 22.21 58.78 -39.00
N ILE A 97 21.36 58.80 -37.95
CA ILE A 97 21.32 57.75 -36.93
C ILE A 97 21.06 56.40 -37.59
N SER A 98 21.98 55.47 -37.35
CA SER A 98 21.90 54.10 -37.83
C SER A 98 21.71 53.12 -36.68
N SER A 99 21.20 51.91 -36.94
CA SER A 99 21.10 50.86 -35.92
C SER A 99 22.48 50.51 -35.32
N GLU A 100 23.54 50.53 -36.14
CA GLU A 100 24.90 50.33 -35.65
C GLU A 100 25.36 51.47 -34.74
N GLY A 101 24.99 52.72 -35.04
CA GLY A 101 25.21 53.88 -34.17
C GLY A 101 24.53 53.72 -32.81
N ILE A 102 23.26 53.30 -32.80
CA ILE A 102 22.50 53.02 -31.57
C ILE A 102 23.20 51.97 -30.71
N LEU A 103 23.65 50.86 -31.31
CA LEU A 103 24.34 49.79 -30.59
C LEU A 103 25.73 50.22 -30.08
N ARG A 104 26.46 51.03 -30.85
CA ARG A 104 27.73 51.64 -30.38
C ARG A 104 27.50 52.56 -29.19
N PHE A 105 26.39 53.30 -29.19
CA PHE A 105 26.01 54.15 -28.07
C PHE A 105 25.62 53.33 -26.83
N ALA A 106 24.82 52.27 -26.97
CA ALA A 106 24.51 51.35 -25.87
C ALA A 106 25.80 50.77 -25.25
N LYS A 107 26.74 50.36 -26.11
CA LYS A 107 28.07 49.90 -25.68
C LYS A 107 28.84 50.97 -24.90
N PHE A 108 28.82 52.22 -25.37
CA PHE A 108 29.47 53.34 -24.66
C PHE A 108 28.88 53.54 -23.25
N LEU A 109 27.56 53.37 -23.10
CA LEU A 109 26.94 53.40 -21.79
C LEU A 109 27.41 52.23 -20.90
N GLY A 110 27.98 51.16 -21.46
CA GLY A 110 28.33 49.94 -20.72
C GLY A 110 27.20 48.92 -20.70
N LEU A 111 26.30 48.99 -21.69
CA LEU A 111 25.30 47.96 -22.01
C LEU A 111 25.87 47.07 -23.12
N ASP A 112 26.94 46.34 -22.78
CA ASP A 112 27.61 45.44 -23.72
C ASP A 112 26.69 44.31 -24.19
N ARG A 113 26.92 43.84 -25.41
CA ARG A 113 26.24 42.65 -25.95
C ARG A 113 26.61 41.44 -25.09
N PRO A 114 25.63 40.77 -24.46
CA PRO A 114 25.90 39.54 -23.72
C PRO A 114 26.46 38.45 -24.64
N SER A 115 27.32 37.60 -24.08
CA SER A 115 27.82 36.41 -24.77
C SER A 115 26.68 35.45 -25.09
N TYR A 116 26.88 34.57 -26.07
CA TYR A 116 25.85 33.59 -26.43
C TYR A 116 25.49 32.65 -25.27
N GLY A 117 26.48 32.29 -24.43
CA GLY A 117 26.27 31.43 -23.26
C GLY A 117 25.42 32.12 -22.18
N GLU A 118 25.63 33.41 -21.94
CA GLU A 118 24.83 34.19 -21.00
C GLU A 118 23.37 34.27 -21.46
N ILE A 119 23.13 34.55 -22.75
CA ILE A 119 21.77 34.60 -23.31
C ILE A 119 21.07 33.25 -23.19
N LYS A 120 21.76 32.14 -23.53
CA LYS A 120 21.22 30.78 -23.36
C LYS A 120 20.81 30.53 -21.90
N THR A 121 21.67 30.90 -20.96
CA THR A 121 21.45 30.68 -19.52
C THR A 121 20.28 31.51 -19.00
N SER A 122 20.21 32.79 -19.38
CA SER A 122 19.12 33.70 -19.04
C SER A 122 17.78 33.18 -19.58
N VAL A 123 17.72 32.88 -20.88
CA VAL A 123 16.50 32.35 -21.51
C VAL A 123 16.07 31.03 -20.89
N LYS A 124 17.01 30.09 -20.66
CA LYS A 124 16.72 28.82 -19.96
C LYS A 124 16.11 29.06 -18.58
N SER A 125 16.63 30.00 -17.80
CA SER A 125 16.08 30.35 -16.48
C SER A 125 14.67 30.94 -16.60
N LYS A 126 14.41 31.79 -17.60
CA LYS A 126 13.05 32.30 -17.86
C LYS A 126 12.08 31.18 -18.21
N LEU A 127 12.51 30.19 -19.00
CA LEU A 127 11.70 29.02 -19.33
C LEU A 127 11.34 28.19 -18.10
N GLN A 128 12.32 27.95 -17.23
CA GLN A 128 12.11 27.20 -15.98
C GLN A 128 11.13 27.92 -15.05
N LYS A 129 11.19 29.26 -14.96
CA LYS A 129 10.25 30.06 -14.17
C LYS A 129 8.80 29.97 -14.64
N VAL A 130 8.58 29.70 -15.93
CA VAL A 130 7.23 29.51 -16.49
C VAL A 130 6.84 28.03 -16.55
N GLY A 131 7.62 27.12 -15.99
CA GLY A 131 7.29 25.70 -15.88
C GLY A 131 7.89 24.80 -16.97
N VAL A 132 8.84 25.28 -17.78
CA VAL A 132 9.54 24.48 -18.79
C VAL A 132 10.99 24.20 -18.35
N THR A 133 11.19 22.98 -17.89
CA THR A 133 12.43 22.41 -17.38
C THR A 133 12.98 21.30 -18.29
N TYR A 134 12.11 20.59 -19.00
CA TYR A 134 12.42 19.40 -19.81
C TYR A 134 11.94 19.57 -21.25
N LEU A 135 12.56 18.84 -22.18
CA LEU A 135 12.15 18.82 -23.59
C LEU A 135 10.73 18.29 -23.80
N ASN A 136 10.27 17.38 -22.94
CA ASN A 136 8.92 16.79 -22.99
C ASN A 136 7.81 17.83 -22.78
N GLU A 137 8.14 19.00 -22.21
CA GLU A 137 7.20 20.08 -21.93
C GLU A 137 6.99 21.00 -23.16
N PHE A 138 7.60 20.75 -24.33
CA PHE A 138 7.24 21.49 -25.55
C PHE A 138 6.10 20.81 -26.30
N ASN A 139 4.85 21.14 -25.94
CA ASN A 139 3.64 20.69 -26.66
C ASN A 139 2.97 21.85 -27.45
N THR A 140 2.01 21.53 -28.34
CA THR A 140 1.34 22.50 -29.22
C THR A 140 0.61 23.61 -28.47
N LEU A 141 0.07 23.33 -27.28
CA LEU A 141 -0.65 24.29 -26.45
C LEU A 141 0.33 25.28 -25.80
N ILE A 142 1.45 24.75 -25.32
CA ILE A 142 2.58 25.50 -24.75
C ILE A 142 3.21 26.40 -25.79
N ILE A 143 3.37 25.95 -27.04
CA ILE A 143 3.88 26.77 -28.15
C ILE A 143 3.04 28.04 -28.34
N ASN A 144 1.72 27.92 -28.29
CA ASN A 144 0.82 29.08 -28.45
C ASN A 144 0.91 30.04 -27.25
N ASN A 145 1.00 29.51 -26.03
CA ASN A 145 1.18 30.32 -24.82
C ASN A 145 2.57 30.98 -24.79
N PHE A 146 3.62 30.25 -25.17
CA PHE A 146 4.99 30.74 -25.29
C PHE A 146 5.11 31.90 -26.26
N ARG A 147 4.46 31.79 -27.43
CA ARG A 147 4.41 32.90 -28.38
C ARG A 147 3.82 34.15 -27.71
N LYS A 148 2.75 34.04 -26.93
CA LYS A 148 2.19 35.20 -26.22
C LYS A 148 3.18 35.76 -25.18
N TYR A 149 3.67 34.92 -24.28
CA TYR A 149 4.54 35.35 -23.17
C TYR A 149 5.87 35.94 -23.64
N PHE A 150 6.52 35.33 -24.62
CA PHE A 150 7.85 35.75 -25.06
C PHE A 150 7.86 36.57 -26.35
N SER A 151 6.71 36.79 -26.99
CA SER A 151 6.62 37.71 -28.16
C SER A 151 7.00 39.14 -27.83
N GLN A 152 7.02 39.54 -26.56
CA GLN A 152 7.44 40.87 -26.13
C GLN A 152 8.86 40.91 -25.55
N ASP A 153 9.44 39.76 -25.21
CA ASP A 153 10.78 39.67 -24.62
C ASP A 153 11.86 39.83 -25.71
N ASN A 154 12.59 40.95 -25.67
CA ASN A 154 13.59 41.31 -26.66
C ASN A 154 14.80 40.35 -26.64
N GLU A 155 15.22 39.88 -25.47
CA GLU A 155 16.29 38.89 -25.35
C GLU A 155 15.88 37.54 -25.98
N PHE A 156 14.65 37.10 -25.74
CA PHE A 156 14.12 35.88 -26.34
C PHE A 156 14.01 35.99 -27.86
N LYS A 157 13.43 37.09 -28.37
CA LYS A 157 13.36 37.38 -29.82
C LYS A 157 14.75 37.31 -30.45
N TYR A 158 15.74 37.89 -29.78
CA TYR A 158 17.11 37.91 -30.22
C TYR A 158 17.69 36.50 -30.34
N LEU A 159 17.50 35.66 -29.30
CA LEU A 159 17.96 34.28 -29.32
C LEU A 159 17.33 33.48 -30.46
N ILE A 160 16.01 33.57 -30.62
CA ILE A 160 15.28 32.90 -31.70
C ILE A 160 15.81 33.30 -33.07
N PHE A 161 15.93 34.60 -33.32
CA PHE A 161 16.42 35.09 -34.61
C PHE A 161 17.86 34.63 -34.85
N ARG A 162 18.69 34.62 -33.79
CA ARG A 162 20.07 34.14 -33.88
C ARG A 162 20.15 32.66 -34.23
N ILE A 163 19.28 31.84 -33.65
CA ILE A 163 19.29 30.38 -33.81
C ILE A 163 18.65 29.95 -35.14
N PHE A 164 17.47 30.48 -35.47
CA PHE A 164 16.61 29.96 -36.55
C PHE A 164 16.48 30.91 -37.73
N LYS A 165 16.92 32.17 -37.61
CA LYS A 165 16.67 33.23 -38.60
C LYS A 165 15.17 33.46 -38.88
N LYS A 166 14.33 33.18 -37.88
CA LYS A 166 12.87 33.35 -37.90
C LYS A 166 12.44 34.38 -36.86
N SER A 167 11.26 34.97 -37.03
CA SER A 167 10.57 35.69 -35.95
C SER A 167 9.92 34.69 -34.98
N VAL A 168 9.68 35.12 -33.74
CA VAL A 168 9.01 34.29 -32.72
C VAL A 168 7.64 33.79 -33.18
N THR A 169 6.93 34.60 -33.98
CA THR A 169 5.62 34.24 -34.53
C THR A 169 5.66 33.11 -35.57
N ASN A 170 6.83 32.87 -36.18
CA ASN A 170 7.00 31.94 -37.30
C ASN A 170 7.73 30.64 -36.90
N ILE A 171 8.00 30.45 -35.60
CA ILE A 171 8.61 29.23 -35.04
C ILE A 171 7.55 28.13 -34.99
N ASP A 172 7.80 26.96 -35.58
CA ASP A 172 6.90 25.80 -35.49
C ASP A 172 7.23 24.86 -34.31
N SER A 173 6.49 23.76 -34.17
CA SER A 173 6.69 22.80 -33.09
C SER A 173 8.04 22.10 -33.10
N ASN A 174 8.64 21.88 -34.28
CA ASN A 174 9.96 21.27 -34.37
C ASN A 174 11.03 22.27 -33.94
N ASP A 175 10.91 23.53 -34.36
CA ASP A 175 11.83 24.58 -33.94
C ASP A 175 11.85 24.77 -32.40
N TYR A 176 10.72 24.58 -31.70
CA TYR A 176 10.69 24.64 -30.23
C TYR A 176 11.42 23.47 -29.55
N LYS A 177 11.34 22.27 -30.13
CA LYS A 177 12.12 21.13 -29.65
C LYS A 177 13.62 21.36 -29.87
N ASP A 178 13.99 21.81 -31.07
CA ASP A 178 15.36 22.21 -31.40
C ASP A 178 15.88 23.33 -30.49
N LEU A 179 15.02 24.27 -30.10
CA LEU A 179 15.36 25.33 -29.15
C LEU A 179 15.71 24.73 -27.81
N GLY A 180 14.89 23.82 -27.28
CA GLY A 180 15.15 23.15 -26.02
C GLY A 180 16.46 22.36 -26.04
N GLU A 181 16.77 21.68 -27.14
CA GLU A 181 18.02 20.96 -27.33
C GLU A 181 19.21 21.94 -27.33
N LYS A 182 19.09 23.06 -28.04
CA LYS A 182 20.10 24.13 -28.04
C LYS A 182 20.24 24.82 -26.68
N LEU A 183 19.22 24.80 -25.84
CA LEU A 183 19.25 25.25 -24.44
C LEU A 183 19.72 24.16 -23.47
N GLU A 184 20.09 22.97 -23.98
CA GLU A 184 20.54 21.84 -23.18
C GLU A 184 19.50 21.44 -22.12
N LEU A 185 18.23 21.44 -22.51
CA LEU A 185 17.15 20.86 -21.71
C LEU A 185 17.20 19.34 -21.85
N GLU A 186 17.00 18.65 -20.74
CA GLU A 186 17.02 17.19 -20.70
C GLU A 186 15.72 16.63 -21.30
N TYR A 187 15.83 15.55 -22.09
CA TYR A 187 14.69 14.74 -22.50
C TYR A 187 14.54 13.56 -21.55
N LEU A 188 13.36 13.43 -20.95
CA LEU A 188 13.04 12.37 -20.02
C LEU A 188 12.37 11.22 -20.78
N GLU A 189 12.80 9.99 -20.49
CA GLU A 189 12.24 8.78 -21.08
C GLU A 189 11.86 7.74 -20.02
N GLY A 190 10.92 6.86 -20.40
CA GLY A 190 10.56 5.66 -19.64
C GLY A 190 10.25 5.93 -18.18
N ASP A 191 10.91 5.18 -17.29
CA ASP A 191 10.65 5.20 -15.85
C ASP A 191 11.08 6.49 -15.16
N ASN A 192 12.07 7.21 -15.70
CA ASN A 192 12.50 8.50 -15.15
C ASN A 192 11.39 9.55 -15.29
N LEU A 193 10.78 9.63 -16.49
CA LEU A 193 9.64 10.51 -16.74
C LEU A 193 8.46 10.18 -15.81
N LYS A 194 8.09 8.90 -15.72
CA LYS A 194 7.02 8.43 -14.83
C LYS A 194 7.30 8.77 -13.36
N THR A 195 8.56 8.65 -12.93
CA THR A 195 8.97 8.97 -11.55
C THR A 195 8.86 10.46 -11.25
N ILE A 196 9.27 11.32 -12.18
CA ILE A 196 9.14 12.77 -12.01
C ILE A 196 7.66 13.18 -11.96
N ILE A 197 6.82 12.63 -12.84
CA ILE A 197 5.38 12.88 -12.82
C ILE A 197 4.76 12.48 -11.47
N LYS A 198 5.09 11.27 -10.95
CA LYS A 198 4.64 10.84 -9.63
C LYS A 198 5.09 11.77 -8.52
N ASN A 199 6.33 12.26 -8.56
CA ASN A 199 6.82 13.20 -7.56
C ASN A 199 6.06 14.54 -7.62
N ARG A 200 5.73 15.05 -8.81
CA ARG A 200 4.90 16.26 -8.97
C ARG A 200 3.48 16.05 -8.42
N LEU A 201 2.84 14.93 -8.74
CA LEU A 201 1.53 14.56 -8.17
C LEU A 201 1.56 14.45 -6.64
N LYS A 202 2.66 13.91 -6.09
CA LYS A 202 2.85 13.81 -4.65
C LYS A 202 2.93 15.17 -3.94
N LEU A 203 3.50 16.19 -4.58
CA LEU A 203 3.48 17.57 -4.06
C LEU A 203 2.04 18.11 -3.95
N LEU A 204 1.13 17.57 -4.78
CA LEU A 204 -0.31 17.85 -4.75
C LEU A 204 -1.09 16.89 -3.83
N LYS A 205 -0.40 16.09 -3.00
CA LYS A 205 -0.97 15.09 -2.08
C LYS A 205 -1.72 13.93 -2.78
N ILE A 206 -1.27 13.58 -3.98
CA ILE A 206 -1.77 12.42 -4.73
C ILE A 206 -0.68 11.35 -4.69
N ASP A 207 -0.78 10.43 -3.72
CA ASP A 207 0.22 9.38 -3.49
C ASP A 207 -0.19 8.04 -4.13
N TYR A 208 -1.50 7.80 -4.25
CA TYR A 208 -2.08 6.54 -4.70
C TYR A 208 -3.03 6.73 -5.88
N LEU A 209 -3.33 5.63 -6.57
CA LEU A 209 -4.32 5.61 -7.65
C LEU A 209 -5.69 6.05 -7.13
N ASP A 210 -6.07 5.63 -5.93
CA ASP A 210 -7.34 6.00 -5.30
C ASP A 210 -7.46 7.51 -5.05
N ASP A 211 -6.36 8.18 -4.67
CA ASP A 211 -6.35 9.63 -4.48
C ASP A 211 -6.62 10.33 -5.83
N LEU A 212 -5.92 9.88 -6.88
CA LEU A 212 -6.07 10.42 -8.23
C LEU A 212 -7.50 10.20 -8.77
N VAL A 213 -8.02 8.98 -8.63
CA VAL A 213 -9.36 8.61 -9.10
C VAL A 213 -10.46 9.26 -8.25
N SER A 214 -10.17 9.67 -7.02
CA SER A 214 -11.13 10.40 -6.19
C SER A 214 -11.40 11.82 -6.71
N LEU A 215 -10.44 12.43 -7.41
CA LEU A 215 -10.56 13.77 -7.96
C LEU A 215 -11.78 13.90 -8.89
N GLY A 216 -12.39 15.09 -8.88
CA GLY A 216 -13.31 15.50 -9.92
C GLY A 216 -12.56 15.70 -11.25
N VAL A 217 -13.25 15.49 -12.38
CA VAL A 217 -12.66 15.72 -13.72
C VAL A 217 -12.12 17.16 -13.85
N ARG A 218 -12.84 18.14 -13.30
CA ARG A 218 -12.40 19.55 -13.30
C ARG A 218 -11.12 19.77 -12.49
N GLU A 219 -10.98 19.12 -11.34
CA GLU A 219 -9.79 19.25 -10.51
C GLU A 219 -8.57 18.66 -11.23
N PHE A 220 -8.75 17.52 -11.91
CA PHE A 220 -7.69 16.95 -12.72
C PHE A 220 -7.34 17.82 -13.94
N ASP A 221 -8.34 18.42 -14.58
CA ASP A 221 -8.16 19.37 -15.69
C ASP A 221 -7.34 20.60 -15.24
N GLU A 222 -7.59 21.11 -14.04
CA GLU A 222 -6.79 22.18 -13.43
C GLU A 222 -5.34 21.73 -13.15
N ILE A 223 -5.10 20.48 -12.75
CA ILE A 223 -3.74 19.96 -12.54
C ILE A 223 -2.96 19.94 -13.85
N ILE A 224 -3.52 19.35 -14.91
CA ILE A 224 -2.83 19.28 -16.20
C ILE A 224 -2.69 20.68 -16.82
N GLY A 225 -3.66 21.58 -16.62
CA GLY A 225 -3.57 22.97 -17.10
C GLY A 225 -2.47 23.79 -16.43
N ASN A 226 -2.02 23.38 -15.23
CA ASN A 226 -0.97 24.05 -14.48
C ASN A 226 0.40 23.33 -14.53
N ASP A 227 0.45 22.09 -15.06
CA ASP A 227 1.68 21.29 -15.11
C ASP A 227 1.89 20.69 -16.50
N PHE A 228 2.74 21.38 -17.27
CA PHE A 228 3.06 21.05 -18.66
C PHE A 228 3.62 19.64 -18.88
N LEU A 229 4.33 19.09 -17.90
CA LEU A 229 4.89 17.73 -18.06
C LEU A 229 3.80 16.68 -17.93
N ILE A 230 2.92 16.88 -16.95
CA ILE A 230 1.77 15.99 -16.71
C ILE A 230 0.82 16.06 -17.91
N GLU A 231 0.52 17.27 -18.40
CA GLU A 231 -0.31 17.48 -19.60
C GLU A 231 0.27 16.77 -20.83
N SER A 232 1.53 17.05 -21.17
CA SER A 232 2.19 16.43 -22.33
C SER A 232 2.18 14.90 -22.23
N TYR A 233 2.45 14.35 -21.04
CA TYR A 233 2.42 12.91 -20.82
C TYR A 233 1.00 12.33 -20.97
N PHE A 234 0.02 12.96 -20.32
CA PHE A 234 -1.38 12.56 -20.38
C PHE A 234 -1.93 12.54 -21.82
N LEU A 235 -1.53 13.50 -22.65
CA LEU A 235 -1.89 13.52 -24.07
C LEU A 235 -1.16 12.41 -24.84
N SER A 236 0.12 12.15 -24.55
CA SER A 236 0.93 11.16 -25.27
C SER A 236 0.44 9.71 -25.12
N ILE A 237 -0.23 9.36 -24.02
CA ILE A 237 -0.83 8.03 -23.80
C ILE A 237 -2.12 7.78 -24.62
N GLY A 238 -2.41 8.66 -25.59
CA GLY A 238 -3.48 8.50 -26.56
C GLY A 238 -4.85 8.94 -26.04
N ILE A 239 -4.89 9.80 -25.02
CA ILE A 239 -6.12 10.37 -24.47
C ILE A 239 -6.36 11.72 -25.14
N PHE A 240 -6.63 11.69 -26.44
CA PHE A 240 -7.01 12.87 -27.21
C PHE A 240 -8.54 12.92 -27.31
N LYS A 241 -9.20 13.57 -26.35
CA LYS A 241 -10.65 13.78 -26.38
C LYS A 241 -10.97 15.23 -26.05
N SER A 242 -12.07 15.74 -26.61
CA SER A 242 -12.61 17.06 -26.24
C SER A 242 -13.04 17.14 -24.77
N HIS A 243 -13.22 15.99 -24.12
CA HIS A 243 -13.60 15.88 -22.72
C HIS A 243 -12.84 14.73 -22.05
N ILE A 244 -12.26 15.01 -20.88
CA ILE A 244 -11.59 14.02 -20.02
C ILE A 244 -12.65 13.21 -19.28
N LEU A 245 -12.52 11.87 -19.29
CA LEU A 245 -13.38 10.98 -18.50
C LEU A 245 -12.64 10.45 -17.26
N LYS A 246 -13.38 9.93 -16.28
CA LYS A 246 -12.76 9.32 -15.07
C LYS A 246 -11.88 8.12 -15.41
N GLU A 247 -12.30 7.33 -16.40
CA GLU A 247 -11.54 6.16 -16.87
C GLU A 247 -10.21 6.56 -17.50
N ASP A 248 -10.15 7.73 -18.13
CA ASP A 248 -8.94 8.29 -18.71
C ASP A 248 -7.93 8.67 -17.61
N ILE A 249 -8.42 9.28 -16.52
CA ILE A 249 -7.61 9.61 -15.32
C ILE A 249 -7.08 8.33 -14.66
N GLU A 250 -7.93 7.30 -14.50
CA GLU A 250 -7.51 6.02 -13.95
C GLU A 250 -6.44 5.36 -14.82
N LYS A 251 -6.63 5.34 -16.15
CA LYS A 251 -5.66 4.79 -17.11
C LYS A 251 -4.31 5.52 -17.01
N PHE A 252 -4.32 6.85 -16.92
CA PHE A 252 -3.11 7.64 -16.69
C PHE A 252 -2.40 7.24 -15.39
N GLY A 253 -3.14 7.14 -14.29
CA GLY A 253 -2.59 6.73 -12.99
C GLY A 253 -1.95 5.34 -13.01
N ILE A 254 -2.61 4.38 -13.68
CA ILE A 254 -2.08 3.03 -13.87
C ILE A 254 -0.79 3.07 -14.70
N ASP A 255 -0.77 3.81 -15.80
CA ASP A 255 0.37 3.85 -16.72
C ASP A 255 1.63 4.44 -16.08
N ILE A 256 1.50 5.50 -15.26
CA ILE A 256 2.63 6.06 -14.49
C ILE A 256 3.05 5.17 -13.30
N GLY A 257 2.29 4.12 -13.02
CA GLY A 257 2.57 3.14 -11.98
C GLY A 257 2.16 3.59 -10.58
N LEU A 258 1.09 4.37 -10.43
CA LEU A 258 0.47 4.59 -9.12
C LEU A 258 -0.14 3.29 -8.63
N LYS A 259 0.17 2.93 -7.38
CA LYS A 259 -0.40 1.75 -6.74
C LYS A 259 -1.74 2.11 -6.11
N LYS A 260 -2.64 1.12 -6.04
CA LYS A 260 -3.81 1.24 -5.15
C LYS A 260 -3.34 1.33 -3.71
N LYS A 261 -4.03 2.13 -2.93
CA LYS A 261 -3.79 2.29 -1.50
C LYS A 261 -4.00 0.95 -0.82
N GLU A 262 -2.97 0.43 -0.15
CA GLU A 262 -3.14 -0.71 0.73
C GLU A 262 -3.99 -0.28 1.92
N ILE A 263 -5.29 -0.56 1.85
CA ILE A 263 -6.18 -0.40 2.98
C ILE A 263 -5.75 -1.42 4.03
N ASN A 264 -5.37 -0.96 5.22
CA ASN A 264 -5.33 -1.82 6.39
C ASN A 264 -6.78 -2.28 6.67
N LYS A 265 -7.14 -3.42 6.09
CA LYS A 265 -8.51 -3.97 6.11
C LYS A 265 -9.05 -4.06 7.54
N SER A 266 -8.21 -4.42 8.50
CA SER A 266 -8.60 -4.52 9.91
C SER A 266 -8.97 -3.15 10.51
N SER A 267 -8.17 -2.11 10.29
CA SER A 267 -8.48 -0.76 10.81
C SER A 267 -9.73 -0.13 10.18
N TYR A 268 -9.93 -0.33 8.87
CA TYR A 268 -11.15 0.09 8.19
C TYR A 268 -12.38 -0.61 8.77
N ILE A 269 -12.32 -1.94 8.91
CA ILE A 269 -13.45 -2.72 9.41
C ILE A 269 -13.75 -2.40 10.86
N LEU A 270 -12.74 -2.21 11.72
CA LEU A 270 -12.97 -1.78 13.09
C LEU A 270 -13.74 -0.44 13.15
N SER A 271 -13.42 0.49 12.24
CA SER A 271 -14.14 1.78 12.14
C SER A 271 -15.57 1.60 11.64
N PHE A 272 -15.78 0.76 10.62
CA PHE A 272 -17.09 0.39 10.08
C PHE A 272 -17.97 -0.29 11.13
N LEU A 273 -17.44 -1.27 11.87
CA LEU A 273 -18.14 -1.96 12.95
C LEU A 273 -18.52 -0.96 14.06
N LYS A 274 -17.60 -0.08 14.45
CA LYS A 274 -17.86 0.95 15.47
C LYS A 274 -18.95 1.93 15.05
N TYR A 275 -18.99 2.34 13.78
CA TYR A 275 -20.07 3.17 13.23
C TYR A 275 -21.43 2.47 13.38
N ASN A 276 -21.46 1.15 13.23
CA ASN A 276 -22.65 0.31 13.40
C ASN A 276 -22.84 -0.20 14.84
N LYS A 277 -22.26 0.49 15.84
CA LYS A 277 -22.42 0.18 17.27
C LYS A 277 -21.88 -1.19 17.69
N ILE A 278 -20.92 -1.75 16.94
CA ILE A 278 -20.22 -2.99 17.27
C ILE A 278 -18.79 -2.63 17.69
N SER A 279 -18.53 -2.66 18.99
CA SER A 279 -17.26 -2.22 19.58
C SER A 279 -16.37 -3.39 20.00
N ASN A 280 -16.99 -4.54 20.28
CA ASN A 280 -16.34 -5.73 20.80
C ASN A 280 -17.06 -7.00 20.27
N PHE A 281 -16.51 -8.17 20.57
CA PHE A 281 -17.06 -9.44 20.12
C PHE A 281 -18.43 -9.77 20.72
N SER A 282 -18.73 -9.32 21.94
CA SER A 282 -20.08 -9.50 22.51
C SER A 282 -21.11 -8.73 21.68
N ASP A 283 -20.83 -7.46 21.37
CA ASP A 283 -21.72 -6.65 20.53
C ASP A 283 -21.96 -7.33 19.16
N LEU A 284 -20.90 -7.90 18.56
CA LEU A 284 -20.99 -8.62 17.28
C LEU A 284 -21.82 -9.91 17.40
N LYS A 285 -21.63 -10.66 18.48
CA LYS A 285 -22.27 -11.95 18.74
C LYS A 285 -23.76 -11.78 19.06
N ASP A 286 -24.09 -10.75 19.83
CA ASP A 286 -25.43 -10.48 20.33
C ASP A 286 -26.26 -9.68 19.30
N TYR A 287 -25.62 -9.18 18.24
CA TYR A 287 -26.28 -8.58 17.09
C TYR A 287 -27.24 -9.58 16.41
N PRO A 288 -28.46 -9.17 16.00
CA PRO A 288 -29.41 -10.06 15.35
C PRO A 288 -28.79 -10.76 14.12
N LYS A 289 -28.83 -12.09 14.08
CA LYS A 289 -28.11 -12.90 13.07
C LYS A 289 -28.43 -12.53 11.62
N THR A 290 -29.67 -12.19 11.33
CA THR A 290 -30.11 -11.78 9.99
C THR A 290 -29.58 -10.40 9.60
N GLU A 291 -29.44 -9.49 10.58
CA GLU A 291 -28.99 -8.11 10.38
C GLU A 291 -27.47 -8.01 10.32
N ILE A 292 -26.74 -8.76 11.17
CA ILE A 292 -25.27 -8.74 11.13
C ILE A 292 -24.74 -9.29 9.81
N ARG A 293 -25.43 -10.28 9.25
CA ARG A 293 -25.14 -10.78 7.90
C ARG A 293 -25.32 -9.68 6.86
N ALA A 294 -26.49 -9.04 6.83
CA ALA A 294 -26.76 -7.99 5.85
C ALA A 294 -25.69 -6.89 5.95
N LEU A 295 -25.41 -6.45 7.18
CA LEU A 295 -24.40 -5.44 7.45
C LEU A 295 -23.00 -5.82 6.94
N LEU A 296 -22.51 -7.01 7.29
CA LEU A 296 -21.17 -7.46 6.88
C LEU A 296 -21.09 -7.80 5.38
N TRP A 297 -22.21 -8.14 4.73
CA TRP A 297 -22.24 -8.49 3.31
C TRP A 297 -22.37 -7.26 2.40
N GLU A 298 -23.03 -6.21 2.88
CA GLU A 298 -23.18 -4.93 2.19
C GLU A 298 -21.82 -4.24 2.01
N ASP A 299 -20.94 -4.29 3.03
CA ASP A 299 -19.58 -3.77 2.91
C ASP A 299 -18.68 -4.69 2.08
N LYS A 300 -18.04 -4.12 1.05
CA LYS A 300 -17.19 -4.86 0.11
C LYS A 300 -15.99 -5.51 0.79
N VAL A 301 -15.35 -4.82 1.75
CA VAL A 301 -14.12 -5.30 2.40
C VAL A 301 -14.44 -6.44 3.36
N CYS A 302 -15.54 -6.33 4.10
CA CYS A 302 -16.06 -7.39 4.95
C CYS A 302 -16.40 -8.65 4.12
N ARG A 303 -17.12 -8.46 3.00
CA ARG A 303 -17.48 -9.56 2.09
C ARG A 303 -16.25 -10.30 1.55
N GLU A 304 -15.23 -9.59 1.07
CA GLU A 304 -13.98 -10.21 0.58
C GLU A 304 -13.30 -11.10 1.64
N ILE A 305 -13.31 -10.68 2.91
CA ILE A 305 -12.73 -11.46 4.01
C ILE A 305 -13.55 -12.72 4.29
N LEU A 306 -14.88 -12.57 4.31
CA LEU A 306 -15.80 -13.68 4.56
C LEU A 306 -15.75 -14.72 3.42
N GLU A 307 -15.68 -14.27 2.17
CA GLU A 307 -15.41 -15.11 1.01
C GLU A 307 -14.05 -15.82 1.12
N GLY A 308 -13.01 -15.12 1.58
CA GLY A 308 -11.70 -15.72 1.87
C GLY A 308 -11.73 -16.82 2.95
N PHE A 309 -12.75 -16.85 3.81
CA PHE A 309 -13.00 -17.94 4.75
C PHE A 309 -13.90 -19.04 4.20
N GLY A 310 -14.38 -18.92 2.95
CA GLY A 310 -15.30 -19.85 2.31
C GLY A 310 -16.74 -19.71 2.77
N LEU A 311 -17.14 -18.55 3.31
CA LEU A 311 -18.47 -18.32 3.89
C LEU A 311 -19.36 -17.59 2.90
N THR A 312 -20.07 -18.32 2.04
CA THR A 312 -20.92 -17.74 0.97
C THR A 312 -22.42 -17.89 1.19
N HIS A 313 -22.87 -18.76 2.11
CA HIS A 313 -24.29 -19.09 2.30
C HIS A 313 -24.84 -18.79 3.70
N LEU A 314 -26.18 -18.76 3.83
CA LEU A 314 -26.93 -18.47 5.07
C LEU A 314 -26.57 -19.39 6.26
N GLN A 315 -26.12 -20.60 5.96
CA GLN A 315 -25.79 -21.64 6.95
C GLN A 315 -24.38 -21.45 7.56
N ASP A 316 -23.61 -20.50 7.01
CA ASP A 316 -22.20 -20.28 7.26
C ASP A 316 -21.92 -19.14 8.26
N TYR A 317 -22.93 -18.58 8.93
CA TYR A 317 -22.75 -17.59 10.01
C TYR A 317 -22.95 -18.21 11.39
N ARG A 318 -22.17 -19.27 11.65
CA ARG A 318 -22.09 -19.90 12.99
C ARG A 318 -21.18 -19.07 13.89
N LEU A 319 -21.30 -19.27 15.21
CA LEU A 319 -20.51 -18.56 16.20
C LEU A 319 -19.00 -18.63 15.93
N ASP A 320 -18.49 -19.78 15.47
CA ASP A 320 -17.06 -19.95 15.19
C ASP A 320 -16.59 -19.15 13.97
N HIS A 321 -17.46 -18.91 12.99
CA HIS A 321 -17.17 -18.06 11.85
C HIS A 321 -17.11 -16.58 12.25
N LEU A 322 -18.03 -16.14 13.12
CA LEU A 322 -17.97 -14.81 13.73
C LEU A 322 -16.71 -14.62 14.58
N LYS A 323 -16.26 -15.64 15.34
CA LYS A 323 -14.98 -15.59 16.06
C LYS A 323 -13.81 -15.43 15.11
N ARG A 324 -13.78 -16.20 14.02
CA ARG A 324 -12.70 -16.18 13.03
C ARG A 324 -12.61 -14.82 12.34
N PHE A 325 -13.75 -14.26 11.94
CA PHE A 325 -13.86 -12.90 11.44
C PHE A 325 -13.39 -11.87 12.47
N ALA A 326 -13.93 -11.93 13.69
CA ALA A 326 -13.60 -10.98 14.75
C ALA A 326 -12.10 -11.00 15.12
N ARG A 327 -11.44 -12.16 15.09
CA ARG A 327 -9.97 -12.26 15.28
C ARG A 327 -9.19 -11.65 14.13
N PHE A 328 -9.60 -11.93 12.90
CA PHE A 328 -8.92 -11.38 11.71
C PHE A 328 -8.90 -9.85 11.72
N VAL A 329 -10.02 -9.24 12.11
CA VAL A 329 -10.16 -7.77 12.16
C VAL A 329 -9.63 -7.17 13.47
N GLY A 330 -9.19 -7.99 14.43
CA GLY A 330 -8.64 -7.52 15.71
C GLY A 330 -9.67 -6.99 16.70
N LEU A 331 -10.91 -7.48 16.63
CA LEU A 331 -11.99 -7.07 17.54
C LEU A 331 -11.68 -7.52 18.97
N SER A 332 -11.95 -6.65 19.95
CA SER A 332 -11.69 -6.95 21.36
C SER A 332 -12.70 -7.96 21.94
N GLY A 333 -12.31 -8.69 22.99
CA GLY A 333 -13.22 -9.59 23.71
C GLY A 333 -13.55 -10.90 22.99
N VAL A 334 -12.86 -11.24 21.88
CA VAL A 334 -13.02 -12.55 21.25
C VAL A 334 -12.43 -13.61 22.19
N PRO A 335 -13.20 -14.64 22.60
CA PRO A 335 -12.66 -15.75 23.37
C PRO A 335 -11.43 -16.30 22.64
N LYS A 336 -10.32 -16.45 23.36
CA LYS A 336 -9.16 -17.18 22.83
C LYS A 336 -9.66 -18.56 22.37
N ASP A 337 -9.12 -19.07 21.28
CA ASP A 337 -9.28 -20.50 21.01
C ASP A 337 -8.83 -21.21 22.28
N PHE A 338 -9.66 -22.11 22.79
CA PHE A 338 -9.26 -22.94 23.92
C PHE A 338 -7.99 -23.65 23.48
N GLU A 339 -6.84 -23.22 23.99
CA GLU A 339 -5.67 -24.09 24.05
C GLU A 339 -6.17 -25.34 24.76
N LEU A 340 -6.22 -26.44 24.02
CA LEU A 340 -6.47 -27.74 24.60
C LEU A 340 -5.38 -27.93 25.65
N ASP A 341 -5.78 -27.94 26.91
CA ASP A 341 -4.94 -28.46 27.96
C ASP A 341 -4.84 -29.97 27.72
N GLU A 342 -3.85 -30.34 26.90
CA GLU A 342 -3.56 -31.72 26.51
C GLU A 342 -3.32 -32.58 27.74
N GLN A 343 -2.74 -32.01 28.80
CA GLN A 343 -2.52 -32.71 30.06
C GLN A 343 -3.82 -32.99 30.79
N ARG A 344 -4.76 -32.03 30.83
CA ARG A 344 -6.11 -32.25 31.38
C ARG A 344 -6.87 -33.31 30.60
N SER A 345 -6.83 -33.24 29.27
CA SER A 345 -7.52 -34.22 28.41
C SER A 345 -6.94 -35.63 28.59
N LYS A 346 -5.61 -35.76 28.60
CA LYS A 346 -4.90 -37.00 28.90
C LYS A 346 -5.26 -37.54 30.29
N SER A 347 -5.29 -36.68 31.31
CA SER A 347 -5.64 -37.07 32.69
C SER A 347 -7.09 -37.55 32.81
N LEU A 348 -8.02 -36.92 32.10
CA LEU A 348 -9.42 -37.35 32.05
C LEU A 348 -9.57 -38.73 31.41
N ILE A 349 -8.88 -38.98 30.30
CA ILE A 349 -8.88 -40.29 29.64
C ILE A 349 -8.30 -41.36 30.59
N LEU A 350 -7.14 -41.10 31.20
CA LEU A 350 -6.52 -42.00 32.17
C LEU A 350 -7.43 -42.31 33.36
N ASN A 351 -8.12 -41.30 33.91
CA ASN A 351 -9.07 -41.50 35.01
C ASN A 351 -10.25 -42.40 34.60
N ILE A 352 -10.81 -42.20 33.40
CA ILE A 352 -11.89 -43.05 32.88
C ILE A 352 -11.41 -44.50 32.70
N LEU A 353 -10.20 -44.71 32.16
CA LEU A 353 -9.62 -46.04 32.01
C LEU A 353 -9.41 -46.72 33.37
N LYS A 354 -8.82 -46.00 34.34
CA LYS A 354 -8.60 -46.49 35.70
C LYS A 354 -9.90 -46.88 36.41
N GLN A 355 -10.96 -46.07 36.30
CA GLN A 355 -12.29 -46.40 36.84
C GLN A 355 -12.88 -47.69 36.25
N ASN A 356 -12.47 -48.05 35.03
CA ASN A 356 -12.90 -49.27 34.34
C ASN A 356 -11.88 -50.42 34.46
N LYS A 357 -10.93 -50.32 35.40
CA LYS A 357 -9.86 -51.32 35.64
C LYS A 357 -8.99 -51.60 34.40
N ILE A 358 -8.75 -50.57 33.60
CA ILE A 358 -7.82 -50.58 32.47
C ILE A 358 -6.59 -49.80 32.91
N ASP A 359 -5.52 -50.51 33.24
CA ASP A 359 -4.33 -49.95 33.90
C ASP A 359 -3.02 -50.26 33.17
N CYS A 360 -3.07 -51.04 32.08
CA CYS A 360 -1.93 -51.35 31.22
C CYS A 360 -2.36 -51.50 29.76
N THR A 361 -1.38 -51.50 28.85
CA THR A 361 -1.60 -51.65 27.40
C THR A 361 -2.37 -52.93 27.05
N TYR A 362 -2.03 -54.07 27.67
CA TYR A 362 -2.76 -55.33 27.45
C TYR A 362 -4.22 -55.24 27.91
N SER A 363 -4.50 -54.67 29.08
CA SER A 363 -5.88 -54.51 29.58
C SER A 363 -6.74 -53.62 28.67
N LEU A 364 -6.12 -52.63 28.02
CA LEU A 364 -6.78 -51.77 27.04
C LEU A 364 -7.13 -52.54 25.77
N GLN A 365 -6.20 -53.34 25.25
CA GLN A 365 -6.43 -54.23 24.11
C GLN A 365 -7.50 -55.29 24.42
N PHE A 366 -7.45 -55.89 25.62
CA PHE A 366 -8.43 -56.87 26.09
C PHE A 366 -9.86 -56.29 26.18
N ASN A 367 -10.00 -55.05 26.66
CA ASN A 367 -11.30 -54.35 26.63
C ASN A 367 -11.83 -54.15 25.20
N GLY A 368 -10.92 -54.08 24.23
CA GLY A 368 -11.21 -54.05 22.80
C GLY A 368 -11.86 -52.75 22.32
N ILE A 369 -11.93 -52.60 21.00
CA ILE A 369 -12.33 -51.32 20.38
C ILE A 369 -13.78 -50.94 20.67
N LYS A 370 -14.67 -51.94 20.73
CA LYS A 370 -16.08 -51.74 21.12
C LYS A 370 -16.20 -51.30 22.57
N GLY A 371 -15.39 -51.89 23.47
CA GLY A 371 -15.33 -51.51 24.88
C GLY A 371 -14.83 -50.07 25.04
N PHE A 372 -13.71 -49.74 24.40
CA PHE A 372 -13.14 -48.39 24.41
C PHE A 372 -14.13 -47.34 23.91
N LYS A 373 -14.71 -47.51 22.72
CA LYS A 373 -15.72 -46.58 22.16
C LYS A 373 -16.92 -46.41 23.08
N ARG A 374 -17.31 -47.45 23.83
CA ARG A 374 -18.43 -47.41 24.78
C ARG A 374 -18.11 -46.56 26.03
N LEU A 375 -16.85 -46.48 26.45
CA LEU A 375 -16.45 -45.62 27.57
C LEU A 375 -16.63 -44.14 27.24
N PHE A 376 -16.32 -43.77 26.00
CA PHE A 376 -16.35 -42.38 25.53
C PHE A 376 -17.58 -42.05 24.69
N LYS A 377 -18.74 -42.65 24.95
CA LYS A 377 -19.99 -42.21 24.28
C LYS A 377 -20.40 -40.84 24.81
N LEU A 378 -20.83 -39.93 23.91
CA LEU A 378 -21.33 -38.58 24.25
C LEU A 378 -22.35 -38.60 25.40
N GLN A 379 -23.28 -39.56 25.38
CA GLN A 379 -24.31 -39.74 26.42
C GLN A 379 -23.75 -40.04 27.82
N LYS A 380 -22.50 -40.52 27.94
CA LYS A 380 -21.87 -40.89 29.22
C LYS A 380 -20.93 -39.83 29.78
N ILE A 381 -20.23 -39.09 28.90
CA ILE A 381 -19.20 -38.13 29.32
C ILE A 381 -19.56 -36.67 28.99
N GLY A 382 -20.73 -36.45 28.39
CA GLY A 382 -21.32 -35.13 28.17
C GLY A 382 -20.39 -34.18 27.42
N ASN A 383 -20.28 -32.95 27.93
CA ASN A 383 -19.52 -31.87 27.31
C ASN A 383 -18.02 -32.17 27.15
N ILE A 384 -17.48 -33.12 27.92
CA ILE A 384 -16.06 -33.52 27.90
C ILE A 384 -15.73 -34.36 26.64
N TYR A 385 -16.75 -34.92 25.97
CA TYR A 385 -16.55 -35.74 24.77
C TYR A 385 -15.77 -35.01 23.68
N ASN A 386 -16.10 -33.74 23.43
CA ASN A 386 -15.47 -32.99 22.33
C ASN A 386 -13.98 -32.77 22.58
N ASP A 387 -13.60 -32.48 23.82
CA ASP A 387 -12.20 -32.28 24.22
C ASP A 387 -11.40 -33.58 24.05
N ILE A 388 -11.92 -34.68 24.57
CA ILE A 388 -11.29 -36.02 24.45
C ILE A 388 -11.22 -36.47 22.99
N ASN A 389 -12.30 -36.29 22.23
CA ASN A 389 -12.33 -36.69 20.82
C ASN A 389 -11.37 -35.86 19.96
N THR A 390 -11.19 -34.57 20.29
CA THR A 390 -10.23 -33.70 19.61
C THR A 390 -8.80 -34.06 19.98
N TYR A 391 -8.52 -34.32 21.27
CA TYR A 391 -7.22 -34.81 21.73
C TYR A 391 -6.81 -36.11 21.02
N ILE A 392 -7.70 -37.10 20.96
CA ILE A 392 -7.45 -38.36 20.26
C ILE A 392 -7.27 -38.13 18.76
N LYS A 393 -8.11 -37.29 18.13
CA LYS A 393 -7.98 -36.97 16.70
C LYS A 393 -6.65 -36.31 16.37
N ASN A 394 -6.18 -35.37 17.19
CA ASN A 394 -4.93 -34.66 16.95
C ASN A 394 -3.71 -35.58 17.05
N ASN A 395 -3.76 -36.57 17.94
CA ASN A 395 -2.62 -37.46 18.19
C ASN A 395 -2.63 -38.76 17.36
N ILE A 396 -3.82 -39.30 17.06
CA ILE A 396 -3.99 -40.58 16.33
C ILE A 396 -4.46 -40.36 14.88
N GLY A 397 -4.84 -39.12 14.52
CA GLY A 397 -5.37 -38.78 13.20
C GLY A 397 -6.82 -39.23 12.96
N LYS A 398 -7.45 -39.89 13.94
CA LYS A 398 -8.81 -40.46 13.84
C LYS A 398 -9.69 -40.04 15.00
N THR A 399 -10.96 -39.74 14.73
CA THR A 399 -11.96 -39.54 15.78
C THR A 399 -12.33 -40.86 16.45
N ILE A 400 -12.76 -40.83 17.71
CA ILE A 400 -13.14 -42.00 18.50
C ILE A 400 -14.09 -42.96 17.76
N PRO A 401 -15.15 -42.50 17.06
CA PRO A 401 -16.04 -43.40 16.33
C PRO A 401 -15.35 -44.20 15.21
N ASN A 402 -14.26 -43.68 14.65
CA ASN A 402 -13.55 -44.22 13.49
C ASN A 402 -12.27 -44.99 13.85
N LEU A 403 -11.96 -45.13 15.14
CA LEU A 403 -10.83 -45.94 15.60
C LEU A 403 -11.04 -47.42 15.26
N ALA A 404 -9.95 -48.09 14.89
CA ALA A 404 -9.84 -49.52 14.66
C ALA A 404 -9.15 -50.21 15.86
N PHE A 405 -9.06 -51.55 15.84
CA PHE A 405 -8.47 -52.30 16.96
C PHE A 405 -6.98 -52.00 17.13
N GLU A 406 -6.28 -51.86 16.01
CA GLU A 406 -4.85 -51.59 15.91
C GLU A 406 -4.48 -50.23 16.52
N ASP A 407 -5.42 -49.28 16.55
CA ASP A 407 -5.20 -47.95 17.11
C ASP A 407 -5.11 -47.96 18.66
N LEU A 408 -5.58 -49.02 19.32
CA LEU A 408 -5.59 -49.10 20.79
C LEU A 408 -4.18 -49.17 21.40
N GLU A 409 -3.24 -49.80 20.70
CA GLU A 409 -1.85 -49.85 21.15
C GLU A 409 -1.22 -48.45 21.16
N ASN A 410 -1.39 -47.71 20.06
CA ASN A 410 -0.92 -46.34 19.93
C ASN A 410 -1.57 -45.43 20.97
N ILE A 411 -2.86 -45.62 21.27
CA ILE A 411 -3.55 -44.89 22.34
C ILE A 411 -2.95 -45.23 23.71
N GLY A 412 -2.65 -46.50 23.97
CA GLY A 412 -2.00 -46.92 25.22
C GLY A 412 -0.65 -46.25 25.43
N ILE A 413 0.19 -46.22 24.37
CA ILE A 413 1.50 -45.56 24.37
C ILE A 413 1.34 -44.04 24.56
N LEU A 414 0.44 -43.39 23.81
CA LEU A 414 0.14 -41.96 23.92
C LEU A 414 -0.22 -41.54 25.35
N LEU A 415 -1.05 -42.36 25.99
CA LEU A 415 -1.51 -42.12 27.36
C LEU A 415 -0.45 -42.46 28.41
N GLY A 416 0.64 -43.15 28.04
CA GLY A 416 1.67 -43.60 28.97
C GLY A 416 1.23 -44.76 29.84
N LEU A 417 0.35 -45.64 29.33
CA LEU A 417 0.01 -46.87 30.02
C LEU A 417 1.23 -47.80 30.05
N PRO A 418 1.52 -48.44 31.19
CA PRO A 418 2.62 -49.38 31.30
C PRO A 418 2.36 -50.63 30.45
N THR A 419 3.44 -51.19 29.90
CA THR A 419 3.48 -52.55 29.36
C THR A 419 4.22 -53.42 30.35
N PHE A 420 3.53 -54.38 30.95
CA PHE A 420 4.11 -55.25 31.97
C PHE A 420 4.81 -56.46 31.33
N ASP A 421 5.87 -56.92 31.98
CA ASP A 421 6.51 -58.19 31.64
C ASP A 421 5.74 -59.38 32.25
N ASN A 422 6.21 -60.59 31.93
CA ASN A 422 5.62 -61.82 32.45
C ASN A 422 5.65 -61.91 33.99
N LEU A 423 6.71 -61.38 34.63
CA LEU A 423 6.87 -61.48 36.08
C LEU A 423 5.86 -60.58 36.80
N GLU A 424 5.66 -59.37 36.30
CA GLU A 424 4.70 -58.41 36.84
C GLU A 424 3.25 -58.85 36.59
N HIS A 425 2.94 -59.40 35.40
CA HIS A 425 1.64 -60.02 35.17
C HIS A 425 1.39 -61.19 36.14
N LYS A 426 2.40 -62.02 36.43
CA LYS A 426 2.29 -63.15 37.37
C LYS A 426 1.98 -62.66 38.79
N LYS A 427 2.76 -61.70 39.30
CA LYS A 427 2.51 -61.07 40.62
C LYS A 427 1.08 -60.55 40.75
N ARG A 428 0.56 -59.91 39.70
CA ARG A 428 -0.80 -59.38 39.66
C ARG A 428 -1.87 -60.48 39.64
N VAL A 429 -1.61 -61.60 38.98
CA VAL A 429 -2.48 -62.78 39.08
C VAL A 429 -2.44 -63.35 40.49
N ASP A 430 -1.27 -63.53 41.08
CA ASP A 430 -1.12 -64.08 42.43
C ASP A 430 -1.87 -63.23 43.47
N ASN A 431 -1.73 -61.90 43.40
CA ASN A 431 -2.49 -60.98 44.26
C ASN A 431 -4.00 -61.09 44.05
N PHE A 432 -4.45 -61.13 42.78
CA PHE A 432 -5.87 -61.27 42.46
C PHE A 432 -6.46 -62.60 42.95
N LEU A 433 -5.71 -63.70 42.84
CA LEU A 433 -6.12 -65.01 43.33
C LEU A 433 -6.12 -65.06 44.88
N PHE A 434 -5.14 -64.43 45.52
CA PHE A 434 -5.09 -64.26 46.97
C PHE A 434 -6.29 -63.48 47.50
N GLU A 435 -6.64 -62.34 46.89
CA GLU A 435 -7.85 -61.56 47.23
C GLU A 435 -9.13 -62.38 47.08
N LYS A 436 -9.14 -63.36 46.18
CA LYS A 436 -10.24 -64.27 45.93
C LYS A 436 -10.25 -65.51 46.83
N GLY A 437 -9.21 -65.72 47.65
CA GLY A 437 -9.05 -66.91 48.48
C GLY A 437 -8.85 -68.20 47.68
N VAL A 438 -8.26 -68.12 46.48
CA VAL A 438 -8.03 -69.26 45.59
C VAL A 438 -6.54 -69.42 45.33
N TRP A 439 -6.03 -70.66 45.36
CA TRP A 439 -4.64 -70.94 45.00
C TRP A 439 -4.53 -71.28 43.51
N LEU A 440 -3.45 -70.84 42.85
CA LEU A 440 -3.18 -71.11 41.43
C LEU A 440 -3.28 -72.60 41.08
N LYS A 441 -2.72 -73.47 41.92
CA LYS A 441 -2.74 -74.94 41.75
C LYS A 441 -4.17 -75.52 41.73
N ASP A 442 -5.11 -74.87 42.41
CA ASP A 442 -6.49 -75.33 42.58
C ASP A 442 -7.41 -74.84 41.44
N LEU A 443 -6.92 -73.95 40.56
CA LEU A 443 -7.65 -73.55 39.36
C LEU A 443 -7.78 -74.72 38.38
N ASN A 444 -9.00 -74.93 37.89
CA ASN A 444 -9.35 -75.90 36.88
C ASN A 444 -10.44 -75.32 35.97
N LYS A 445 -10.71 -75.97 34.84
CA LYS A 445 -11.73 -75.48 33.89
C LYS A 445 -13.11 -75.21 34.53
N ASN A 446 -13.50 -76.00 35.52
CA ASN A 446 -14.83 -75.91 36.11
C ASN A 446 -14.96 -74.71 37.06
N ASN A 447 -13.98 -74.45 37.93
CA ASN A 447 -14.01 -73.23 38.77
C ASN A 447 -13.73 -71.96 37.95
N PHE A 448 -12.86 -72.04 36.94
CA PHE A 448 -12.58 -70.93 36.02
C PHE A 448 -13.82 -70.46 35.25
N ARG A 449 -14.68 -71.41 34.84
CA ARG A 449 -15.96 -71.10 34.16
C ARG A 449 -17.06 -70.63 35.11
N LYS A 450 -17.05 -71.08 36.37
CA LYS A 450 -18.10 -70.74 37.34
C LYS A 450 -17.97 -69.31 37.86
N ASP A 451 -16.75 -68.82 38.10
CA ASP A 451 -16.52 -67.44 38.50
C ASP A 451 -16.15 -66.58 37.28
N ASN A 452 -17.11 -65.79 36.82
CA ASN A 452 -16.93 -64.86 35.70
C ASN A 452 -15.76 -63.89 35.92
N SER A 453 -15.40 -63.56 37.17
CA SER A 453 -14.30 -62.62 37.44
C SER A 453 -12.93 -63.17 37.00
N PHE A 454 -12.78 -64.50 36.93
CA PHE A 454 -11.57 -65.12 36.37
C PHE A 454 -11.48 -64.90 34.87
N TRP A 455 -12.61 -65.02 34.17
CA TRP A 455 -12.68 -64.76 32.73
C TRP A 455 -12.43 -63.29 32.38
N PHE A 456 -12.96 -62.37 33.18
CA PHE A 456 -12.85 -60.94 32.95
C PHE A 456 -11.57 -60.32 33.54
N SER A 457 -10.69 -61.11 34.14
CA SER A 457 -9.39 -60.65 34.64
C SER A 457 -8.38 -60.54 33.49
N PRO A 458 -7.90 -59.34 33.12
CA PRO A 458 -6.95 -59.18 32.03
C PRO A 458 -5.64 -59.94 32.28
N ASN A 459 -5.15 -59.98 33.52
CA ASN A 459 -3.87 -60.63 33.83
C ASN A 459 -3.94 -62.16 33.76
N LEU A 460 -5.05 -62.77 34.20
CA LEU A 460 -5.28 -64.21 33.99
C LEU A 460 -5.43 -64.52 32.50
N ARG A 461 -6.13 -63.62 31.79
CA ARG A 461 -6.36 -63.78 30.38
C ARG A 461 -5.08 -63.67 29.54
N TYR A 462 -4.15 -62.82 29.95
CA TYR A 462 -2.83 -62.69 29.35
C TYR A 462 -2.10 -64.04 29.28
N PHE A 463 -2.02 -64.75 30.40
CA PHE A 463 -1.36 -66.06 30.42
C PHE A 463 -2.13 -67.12 29.62
N LEU A 464 -3.46 -67.10 29.68
CA LEU A 464 -4.28 -68.02 28.90
C LEU A 464 -4.08 -67.82 27.39
N ASP A 465 -4.07 -66.57 26.92
CA ASP A 465 -3.83 -66.26 25.51
C ASP A 465 -2.40 -66.59 25.08
N LYS A 466 -1.41 -66.52 25.98
CA LYS A 466 -0.03 -66.93 25.69
C LYS A 466 0.11 -68.42 25.39
N VAL A 467 -0.64 -69.27 26.09
CA VAL A 467 -0.54 -70.74 25.95
C VAL A 467 -1.53 -71.31 24.95
N SER A 468 -2.70 -70.67 24.78
CA SER A 468 -3.80 -71.22 23.97
C SER A 468 -4.22 -70.33 22.80
N GLY A 469 -3.62 -69.15 22.66
CA GLY A 469 -4.10 -68.11 21.74
C GLY A 469 -5.45 -67.51 22.19
N PRO A 470 -5.96 -66.50 21.46
CA PRO A 470 -7.25 -65.87 21.75
C PRO A 470 -8.40 -66.90 21.76
N THR A 471 -8.84 -67.31 22.95
CA THR A 471 -9.81 -68.39 23.12
C THR A 471 -11.19 -67.90 23.62
N ASP A 472 -12.30 -68.35 23.03
CA ASP A 472 -13.65 -68.11 23.57
C ASP A 472 -13.90 -68.99 24.82
N ILE A 473 -14.63 -68.50 25.82
CA ILE A 473 -14.94 -69.24 27.06
C ILE A 473 -15.60 -70.58 26.77
N LYS A 474 -16.43 -70.61 25.71
CA LYS A 474 -17.11 -71.82 25.24
C LYS A 474 -16.14 -72.87 24.71
N LEU A 475 -15.02 -72.43 24.13
CA LEU A 475 -13.96 -73.26 23.55
C LEU A 475 -12.87 -73.65 24.55
N LEU A 476 -12.92 -73.15 25.79
CA LEU A 476 -11.95 -73.47 26.84
C LEU A 476 -11.89 -74.99 27.12
N ARG A 477 -10.71 -75.59 26.94
CA ARG A 477 -10.43 -77.02 27.22
C ARG A 477 -9.68 -77.14 28.56
N PRO A 478 -9.79 -78.30 29.26
CA PRO A 478 -9.06 -78.51 30.52
C PRO A 478 -7.57 -78.22 30.40
N ASN A 479 -6.94 -78.73 29.33
CA ASN A 479 -5.51 -78.56 29.09
C ASN A 479 -5.09 -77.08 29.03
N HIS A 480 -5.93 -76.16 28.52
CA HIS A 480 -5.55 -74.74 28.46
C HIS A 480 -5.30 -74.13 29.85
N ILE A 481 -6.04 -74.58 30.88
CA ILE A 481 -5.84 -74.12 32.25
C ILE A 481 -4.61 -74.79 32.86
N GLU A 482 -4.38 -76.08 32.59
CA GLU A 482 -3.16 -76.78 33.03
C GLU A 482 -1.91 -76.17 32.39
N ASP A 483 -1.91 -75.95 31.07
CA ASP A 483 -0.81 -75.34 30.32
C ASP A 483 -0.51 -73.91 30.82
N MET A 484 -1.55 -73.14 31.14
CA MET A 484 -1.41 -71.80 31.73
C MET A 484 -0.74 -71.86 33.10
N LYS A 485 -1.19 -72.77 33.97
CA LYS A 485 -0.60 -72.98 35.30
C LYS A 485 0.87 -73.41 35.19
N ASP A 486 1.18 -74.36 34.31
CA ASP A 486 2.53 -74.83 34.07
C ASP A 486 3.44 -73.72 33.54
N TYR A 487 2.93 -72.90 32.62
CA TYR A 487 3.65 -71.74 32.10
C TYR A 487 3.95 -70.73 33.22
N MET A 488 2.96 -70.42 34.06
CA MET A 488 3.13 -69.51 35.18
C MET A 488 4.08 -70.07 36.26
N MET A 489 4.11 -71.38 36.50
CA MET A 489 5.03 -72.01 37.46
C MET A 489 6.48 -72.02 37.00
N LYS A 490 6.73 -71.94 35.68
CA LYS A 490 8.08 -71.88 35.08
C LYS A 490 8.69 -70.48 35.06
N LEU A 491 7.87 -69.43 35.24
CA LEU A 491 8.27 -68.03 35.38
C LEU A 491 8.66 -67.74 36.83
#